data_AF-A0A378VTY8-F1
#
_entry.id   AF-A0A378VTY8-F1
#
_cell.length_a   1.000
_cell.length_b   1.000
_cell.length_c   1.000
_cell.angle_alpha   90.00
_cell.angle_beta   90.00
_cell.angle_gamma   90.00
#
_symmetry.space_group_name_H-M   'P 1'
#
loop_
_entity.id
_entity.type
_entity.pdbx_description
1 polymer ?
#
loop_
_entity_poly.entity_id
_entity_poly.type
_entity_poly.pdbx_seq_one_letter_code
_entity_poly.pdbx_strand_id
1 'polypeptide(L)'
;MMAAFLNKLGLIKWFSGVLAESVGGLGVSGTAAGVILVLAYMYAHYMFASTTAHITAMFGAFLAAAVSLNAPAMPTALMMAAASNIMMTLTHYATGTSPVIFGSGYTTMGEWWKAGFIMSVVNFLIFSVIGSIWWKVLGYW
;
A
#
# COMPACT_ATOMS: atom_id res chain seq x y z
N MET A 1 -2.33 12.36 18.10
CA MET A 1 -1.80 11.12 17.50
C MET A 1 -0.35 11.32 17.11
N MET A 2 0.52 10.33 17.31
CA MET A 2 1.96 10.38 16.98
C MET A 2 2.22 10.86 15.54
N ALA A 3 1.37 10.48 14.58
CA ALA A 3 1.43 10.92 13.18
C ALA A 3 1.43 12.45 12.98
N ALA A 4 0.68 13.19 13.79
CA ALA A 4 0.64 14.65 13.71
C ALA A 4 2.00 15.27 14.07
N PHE A 5 2.72 14.69 15.02
CA PHE A 5 4.09 15.09 15.36
C PHE A 5 5.10 14.66 14.30
N LEU A 6 4.96 13.45 13.72
CA LEU A 6 5.84 13.02 12.61
C LEU A 6 5.71 13.94 11.39
N ASN A 7 4.50 14.42 11.10
CA ASN A 7 4.28 15.42 10.07
C ASN A 7 4.87 16.79 10.47
N LYS A 8 4.58 17.28 11.68
CA LYS A 8 5.08 18.58 12.18
C LYS A 8 6.61 18.64 12.26
N LEU A 9 7.26 17.53 12.61
CA LEU A 9 8.72 17.40 12.69
C LEU A 9 9.37 17.15 11.31
N GLY A 10 8.59 17.11 10.23
CA GLY A 10 9.10 17.03 8.86
C GLY A 10 9.50 15.62 8.39
N LEU A 11 9.28 14.58 9.20
CA LEU A 11 9.65 13.20 8.83
C LEU A 11 8.90 12.74 7.56
N ILE A 12 7.60 13.06 7.47
CA ILE A 12 6.78 12.72 6.30
C ILE A 12 7.36 13.35 5.02
N LYS A 13 7.75 14.62 5.10
CA LYS A 13 8.34 15.37 3.98
C LYS A 13 9.71 14.83 3.58
N TRP A 14 10.56 14.53 4.56
CA TRP A 14 11.88 13.94 4.31
C TRP A 14 11.74 12.56 3.65
N PHE A 15 10.93 11.68 4.24
CA PHE A 15 10.77 10.32 3.75
C PHE A 15 10.10 10.26 2.38
N SER A 16 9.08 11.09 2.14
CA SER A 16 8.48 11.21 0.81
C SER A 16 9.48 11.72 -0.23
N GLY A 17 10.39 12.61 0.17
CA GLY A 17 11.49 13.07 -0.68
C GLY A 17 12.45 11.94 -1.06
N VAL A 18 12.87 11.13 -0.09
CA VAL A 18 13.73 9.95 -0.34
C VAL A 18 13.05 8.97 -1.30
N LEU A 19 11.76 8.69 -1.11
CA LEU A 19 10.99 7.82 -2.00
C LEU A 19 10.87 8.40 -3.41
N ALA A 20 10.59 9.70 -3.52
CA ALA A 20 10.46 10.38 -4.80
C ALA A 20 11.79 10.42 -5.56
N GLU A 21 12.90 10.69 -4.88
CA GLU A 21 14.24 10.65 -5.47
C GLU A 21 14.60 9.24 -5.93
N SER A 22 14.33 8.23 -5.09
CA SER A 22 14.64 6.83 -5.41
C SER A 22 13.86 6.33 -6.63
N VAL A 23 12.56 6.63 -6.70
CA VAL A 23 11.70 6.21 -7.83
C VAL A 23 11.92 7.12 -9.05
N GLY A 24 12.09 8.42 -8.86
CA GLY A 24 12.40 9.37 -9.93
C GLY A 24 13.74 9.10 -10.61
N GLY A 25 14.74 8.61 -9.87
CA GLY A 25 16.02 8.16 -10.40
C GLY A 25 15.93 6.97 -11.36
N LEU A 26 14.81 6.24 -11.35
CA LEU A 26 14.52 5.17 -12.33
C LEU A 26 13.95 5.72 -13.65
N GLY A 27 13.76 7.05 -13.77
CA GLY A 27 13.21 7.70 -14.97
C GLY A 27 11.68 7.52 -15.15
N VAL A 28 10.98 7.04 -14.13
CA VAL A 28 9.52 6.81 -14.16
C VAL A 28 8.76 7.99 -13.53
N SER A 29 7.65 8.37 -14.15
CA SER A 29 6.76 9.43 -13.69
C SER A 29 5.29 9.09 -13.98
N GLY A 30 4.37 9.93 -13.50
CA GLY A 30 2.95 9.77 -13.75
C GLY A 30 2.36 8.53 -13.10
N THR A 31 1.43 7.88 -13.80
CA THR A 31 0.74 6.68 -13.32
C THR A 31 1.70 5.54 -13.00
N ALA A 32 2.80 5.38 -13.76
CA ALA A 32 3.78 4.33 -13.52
C ALA A 32 4.48 4.49 -12.15
N ALA A 33 4.88 5.72 -11.81
CA ALA A 33 5.44 6.03 -10.49
C ALA A 33 4.42 5.77 -9.36
N GLY A 34 3.15 6.16 -9.59
CA GLY A 34 2.05 5.86 -8.67
C GLY A 34 1.88 4.36 -8.41
N VAL A 35 1.88 3.53 -9.45
CA VAL A 35 1.76 2.07 -9.34
C VAL A 35 2.93 1.48 -8.55
N ILE A 36 4.17 1.89 -8.85
CA ILE A 36 5.36 1.42 -8.13
C ILE A 36 5.27 1.75 -6.64
N LEU A 37 4.86 2.98 -6.31
CA LEU A 37 4.73 3.40 -4.92
C LEU A 37 3.59 2.70 -4.19
N VAL A 38 2.45 2.44 -4.84
CA VAL A 38 1.36 1.64 -4.23
C VAL A 38 1.82 0.21 -3.96
N LEU A 39 2.56 -0.42 -4.88
CA LEU A 39 3.10 -1.76 -4.68
C LEU A 39 4.13 -1.80 -3.56
N ALA A 40 5.05 -0.83 -3.53
CA ALA A 40 6.05 -0.70 -2.46
C ALA A 40 5.39 -0.47 -1.09
N TYR A 41 4.36 0.38 -1.03
CA TYR A 41 3.52 0.55 0.16
C TYR A 41 2.89 -0.77 0.60
N MET A 42 2.18 -1.46 -0.30
CA MET A 42 1.48 -2.70 0.02
C MET A 42 2.43 -3.79 0.56
N TYR A 43 3.55 -4.01 -0.13
CA TYR A 43 4.50 -5.05 0.25
C TYR A 43 5.41 -4.67 1.42
N ALA A 44 5.54 -3.38 1.75
CA ALA A 44 6.19 -3.00 3.01
C ALA A 44 5.47 -3.59 4.23
N HIS A 45 4.21 -4.02 4.10
CA HIS A 45 3.45 -4.63 5.18
C HIS A 45 4.02 -5.96 5.68
N TYR A 46 4.89 -6.63 4.92
CA TYR A 46 5.67 -7.76 5.45
C TYR A 46 6.48 -7.38 6.72
N MET A 47 6.83 -6.11 6.88
CA MET A 47 7.56 -5.58 8.05
C MET A 47 6.64 -5.10 9.19
N PHE A 48 5.31 -5.18 9.03
CA PHE A 48 4.34 -4.68 9.99
C PHE A 48 3.41 -5.80 10.46
N ALA A 49 3.12 -5.82 11.77
CA ALA A 49 2.08 -6.67 12.35
C ALA A 49 0.76 -5.93 12.60
N SER A 50 0.66 -4.66 12.18
CA SER A 50 -0.52 -3.83 12.39
C SER A 50 -0.82 -2.99 11.16
N THR A 51 -2.04 -3.14 10.64
CA THR A 51 -2.57 -2.32 9.53
C THR A 51 -2.66 -0.86 9.91
N THR A 52 -3.19 -0.56 11.11
CA THR A 52 -3.29 0.81 11.62
C THR A 52 -1.92 1.48 11.72
N ALA A 53 -0.92 0.78 12.27
CA ALA A 53 0.44 1.32 12.37
C ALA A 53 1.03 1.59 10.99
N HIS A 54 0.90 0.64 10.07
CA HIS A 54 1.36 0.78 8.69
C HIS A 54 0.72 1.99 7.99
N ILE A 55 -0.62 2.09 7.98
CA ILE A 55 -1.36 3.17 7.30
C ILE A 55 -0.96 4.52 7.90
N THR A 56 -0.93 4.61 9.23
CA THR A 56 -0.60 5.84 9.96
C THR A 56 0.83 6.33 9.68
N ALA A 57 1.77 5.41 9.49
CA ALA A 57 3.17 5.74 9.24
C ALA A 57 3.45 6.07 7.75
N MET A 58 2.85 5.32 6.82
CA MET A 58 3.33 5.27 5.44
C MET A 58 2.39 5.93 4.43
N PHE A 59 1.06 5.90 4.65
CA PHE A 59 0.09 6.29 3.62
C PHE A 59 0.31 7.72 3.10
N GLY A 60 0.43 8.68 4.02
CA GLY A 60 0.63 10.09 3.66
C GLY A 60 1.94 10.33 2.93
N ALA A 61 3.04 9.71 3.38
CA ALA A 61 4.36 9.88 2.77
C ALA A 61 4.42 9.29 1.35
N PHE A 62 3.85 8.09 1.15
CA PHE A 62 3.84 7.45 -0.18
C PHE A 62 2.93 8.16 -1.16
N LEU A 63 1.75 8.62 -0.73
CA LEU A 63 0.86 9.39 -1.60
C LEU A 63 1.50 10.74 -1.97
N ALA A 64 2.13 11.43 -1.02
CA ALA A 64 2.86 12.67 -1.29
C ALA A 64 4.02 12.46 -2.28
N ALA A 65 4.79 11.38 -2.12
CA ALA A 65 5.84 11.01 -3.06
C ALA A 65 5.28 10.76 -4.47
N ALA A 66 4.18 10.01 -4.58
CA ALA A 66 3.56 9.71 -5.87
C ALA A 66 3.08 10.98 -6.58
N VAL A 67 2.41 11.89 -5.85
CA VAL A 67 1.97 13.18 -6.39
C VAL A 67 3.16 14.04 -6.82
N SER A 68 4.27 14.04 -6.08
CA SER A 68 5.48 14.78 -6.50
C SER A 68 6.12 14.23 -7.79
N LEU A 69 5.84 12.97 -8.13
CA LEU A 69 6.24 12.33 -9.39
C LEU A 69 5.16 12.43 -10.48
N ASN A 70 4.23 13.37 -10.35
CA ASN A 70 3.13 13.63 -11.28
C ASN A 70 2.08 12.50 -11.39
N ALA A 71 2.00 11.58 -10.43
CA ALA A 71 0.94 10.60 -10.41
C ALA A 71 -0.43 11.28 -10.17
N PRO A 72 -1.51 10.86 -10.86
CA PRO A 72 -2.86 11.38 -10.62
C PRO A 72 -3.28 11.15 -9.16
N ALA A 73 -3.52 12.24 -8.42
CA ALA A 73 -3.69 12.18 -6.96
C ALA A 73 -4.87 11.31 -6.53
N MET A 74 -6.05 11.51 -7.13
CA MET A 74 -7.27 10.80 -6.73
C MET A 74 -7.22 9.29 -7.03
N PRO A 75 -6.88 8.83 -8.25
CA PRO A 75 -6.71 7.39 -8.52
C PRO A 75 -5.63 6.74 -7.66
N THR A 76 -4.52 7.43 -7.42
CA THR A 76 -3.43 6.93 -6.58
C THR A 76 -3.89 6.77 -5.14
N ALA A 77 -4.62 7.74 -4.59
CA ALA A 77 -5.17 7.67 -3.24
C ALA A 77 -6.17 6.50 -3.09
N LEU A 78 -7.04 6.30 -4.09
CA LEU A 78 -8.00 5.19 -4.11
C LEU A 78 -7.31 3.83 -4.19
N MET A 79 -6.27 3.69 -5.04
CA MET A 79 -5.47 2.46 -5.08
C MET A 79 -4.67 2.25 -3.80
N MET A 80 -4.16 3.31 -3.17
CA MET A 80 -3.48 3.21 -1.88
C MET A 80 -4.45 2.72 -0.78
N ALA A 81 -5.68 3.23 -0.77
CA ALA A 81 -6.73 2.79 0.14
C ALA A 81 -7.13 1.33 -0.11
N ALA A 82 -7.22 0.90 -1.37
CA ALA A 82 -7.41 -0.51 -1.72
C ALA A 82 -6.23 -1.37 -1.22
N ALA A 83 -4.99 -0.93 -1.45
CA ALA A 83 -3.78 -1.61 -1.00
C ALA A 83 -3.73 -1.77 0.53
N SER A 84 -4.24 -0.81 1.30
CA SER A 84 -4.35 -0.90 2.77
C SER A 84 -5.23 -2.06 3.24
N ASN A 85 -6.14 -2.56 2.39
CA ASN A 85 -6.95 -3.73 2.64
C ASN A 85 -6.31 -4.99 2.05
N ILE A 86 -5.76 -4.90 0.84
CA ILE A 86 -5.12 -6.05 0.16
C ILE A 86 -3.91 -6.57 0.95
N MET A 87 -3.13 -5.69 1.57
CA MET A 87 -1.95 -6.08 2.36
C MET A 87 -2.29 -7.02 3.54
N MET A 88 -3.55 -7.06 3.98
CA MET A 88 -4.03 -7.94 5.05
C MET A 88 -3.94 -9.43 4.69
N THR A 89 -3.80 -9.77 3.40
CA THR A 89 -3.67 -11.16 2.95
C THR A 89 -2.25 -11.71 3.05
N LEU A 90 -1.23 -10.86 3.20
CA LEU A 90 0.17 -11.23 2.94
C LEU A 90 0.76 -12.20 3.96
N THR A 91 0.57 -11.91 5.26
CA THR A 91 1.23 -12.66 6.34
C THR A 91 0.23 -13.17 7.35
N HIS A 92 0.61 -14.24 8.06
CA HIS A 92 -0.14 -14.80 9.17
C HIS A 92 -0.25 -13.86 10.38
N TYR A 93 0.45 -12.73 10.36
CA TYR A 93 0.40 -11.68 11.39
C TYR A 93 -0.06 -10.31 10.84
N ALA A 94 -0.54 -10.25 9.59
CA ALA A 94 -0.92 -8.98 8.96
C ALA A 94 -2.06 -8.26 9.70
N THR A 95 -2.89 -9.02 10.40
CA THR A 95 -4.05 -8.52 11.15
C THR A 95 -4.15 -9.19 12.51
N GLY A 96 -5.01 -8.66 13.39
CA GLY A 96 -5.27 -9.31 14.68
C GLY A 96 -5.94 -10.69 14.57
N THR A 97 -6.70 -10.95 13.50
CA THR A 97 -7.38 -12.24 13.30
C THR A 97 -6.48 -13.28 12.62
N SER A 98 -5.47 -12.85 11.86
CA SER A 98 -4.59 -13.77 11.12
C SER A 98 -3.87 -14.79 12.02
N PRO A 99 -3.27 -14.42 13.18
CA PRO A 99 -2.61 -15.37 14.07
C PRO A 99 -3.58 -16.36 14.72
N VAL A 100 -4.82 -15.94 14.97
CA VAL A 100 -5.87 -16.80 15.54
C VAL A 100 -6.21 -17.91 14.57
N ILE A 101 -6.39 -17.57 13.29
CA ILE A 101 -6.69 -18.54 12.23
C ILE A 101 -5.48 -19.42 11.97
N PHE A 102 -4.28 -18.83 11.82
CA PHE A 102 -3.06 -19.60 11.59
C PHE A 102 -2.75 -20.58 12.74
N GLY A 103 -2.99 -20.15 13.98
CA GLY A 103 -2.80 -20.97 15.19
C GLY A 103 -3.74 -22.18 15.30
N SER A 104 -4.76 -22.30 14.45
CA SER A 104 -5.63 -23.48 14.39
C SER A 104 -4.94 -24.73 13.83
N GLY A 105 -3.81 -24.58 13.14
CA GLY A 105 -3.02 -25.69 12.60
C GLY A 105 -3.53 -26.29 11.28
N TYR A 106 -4.57 -25.70 10.65
CA TYR A 106 -5.09 -26.18 9.36
C TYR A 106 -4.21 -25.86 8.15
N THR A 107 -3.24 -24.95 8.28
CA THR A 107 -2.36 -24.53 7.18
C THR A 107 -0.93 -24.39 7.66
N THR A 108 0.03 -24.76 6.81
CA THR A 108 1.45 -24.48 7.03
C THR A 108 1.80 -23.02 6.74
N MET A 109 2.95 -22.55 7.22
CA MET A 109 3.45 -21.21 6.94
C MET A 109 3.65 -20.99 5.43
N GLY A 110 4.18 -21.99 4.71
CA GLY A 110 4.42 -21.91 3.27
C GLY A 110 3.13 -21.78 2.47
N GLU A 111 2.09 -22.54 2.82
CA GLU A 111 0.76 -22.45 2.18
C GLU A 111 0.13 -21.08 2.41
N TRP A 112 0.19 -20.56 3.63
CA TRP A 112 -0.36 -19.24 3.96
C TRP A 112 0.30 -18.14 3.13
N TRP A 113 1.64 -18.11 3.07
CA TRP A 113 2.37 -17.06 2.37
C TRP A 113 2.21 -17.17 0.85
N LYS A 114 2.18 -18.39 0.32
CA LYS A 114 1.93 -18.62 -1.11
C LYS A 114 0.53 -18.15 -1.50
N ALA A 115 -0.50 -18.52 -0.73
CA ALA A 115 -1.86 -18.07 -0.95
C ALA A 115 -1.96 -16.54 -0.78
N GLY A 116 -1.34 -15.99 0.26
CA GLY A 116 -1.32 -14.55 0.53
C GLY A 116 -0.75 -13.71 -0.60
N PHE A 117 0.38 -14.14 -1.18
CA PHE A 117 0.99 -13.49 -2.35
C PHE A 117 0.14 -13.64 -3.62
N ILE A 118 -0.42 -14.82 -3.90
CA ILE A 118 -1.32 -15.01 -5.04
C ILE A 118 -2.53 -14.08 -4.91
N MET A 119 -3.14 -14.04 -3.73
CA MET A 119 -4.31 -13.20 -3.46
C MET A 119 -3.97 -11.72 -3.52
N SER A 120 -2.78 -11.28 -3.11
CA SER A 120 -2.40 -9.86 -3.24
C SER A 120 -2.31 -9.44 -4.70
N VAL A 121 -1.74 -10.28 -5.57
CA VAL A 121 -1.68 -10.02 -7.02
C VAL A 121 -3.08 -10.00 -7.64
N VAL A 122 -3.90 -11.02 -7.36
CA VAL A 122 -5.27 -11.12 -7.91
C VAL A 122 -6.12 -9.92 -7.48
N ASN A 123 -6.14 -9.58 -6.19
CA ASN A 123 -6.92 -8.44 -5.71
C ASN A 123 -6.39 -7.11 -6.25
N PHE A 124 -5.06 -6.96 -6.36
CA PHE A 124 -4.47 -5.76 -6.96
C PHE A 124 -4.90 -5.58 -8.41
N LEU A 125 -4.92 -6.66 -9.21
CA LEU A 125 -5.42 -6.62 -10.59
C LEU A 125 -6.91 -6.30 -10.66
N ILE A 126 -7.73 -6.89 -9.77
CA ILE A 126 -9.16 -6.60 -9.69
C ILE A 126 -9.41 -5.12 -9.39
N PHE A 127 -8.76 -4.55 -8.36
CA PHE A 127 -8.94 -3.14 -8.03
C PHE A 127 -8.36 -2.20 -9.08
N SER A 128 -7.20 -2.54 -9.66
CA SER A 128 -6.59 -1.70 -10.70
C SER A 128 -7.36 -1.71 -12.02
N VAL A 129 -8.08 -2.78 -12.35
CA VAL A 129 -8.90 -2.84 -13.57
C VAL A 129 -10.36 -2.49 -13.28
N ILE A 130 -11.05 -3.33 -12.51
CA ILE A 130 -12.49 -3.16 -12.24
C ILE A 130 -12.73 -1.93 -11.36
N GLY A 131 -11.91 -1.75 -10.32
CA GLY A 131 -11.99 -0.57 -9.45
C GLY A 131 -11.76 0.72 -10.23
N SER A 132 -10.72 0.79 -11.07
CA SER A 132 -10.45 1.97 -11.90
C SER A 132 -11.59 2.31 -12.86
N ILE A 133 -12.19 1.31 -13.50
CA ILE A 133 -13.38 1.50 -14.37
C ILE A 133 -14.54 2.06 -13.54
N TRP A 134 -14.80 1.47 -12.37
CA TRP A 134 -15.86 1.91 -11.48
C TRP A 134 -15.66 3.36 -10.99
N TRP A 135 -14.44 3.72 -10.57
CA TRP A 135 -14.12 5.07 -10.12
C TRP A 135 -14.26 6.11 -11.23
N LYS A 136 -13.96 5.73 -12.48
CA LYS A 136 -14.21 6.57 -13.65
C LYS A 136 -15.70 6.80 -13.88
N VAL A 137 -16.54 5.75 -13.74
CA VAL A 137 -18.01 5.88 -13.82
C VAL A 137 -18.54 6.82 -12.73
N LEU A 138 -17.94 6.80 -11.54
CA LEU A 138 -18.28 7.71 -10.44
C LEU A 138 -17.74 9.15 -10.61
N GLY A 139 -16.93 9.41 -11.64
CA GLY A 139 -16.35 10.73 -11.89
C GLY A 139 -15.17 11.08 -10.97
N TYR A 140 -14.48 10.10 -10.40
CA TYR A 140 -13.30 10.32 -9.54
C TYR A 140 -11.99 10.50 -10.31
N TRP A 141 -12.01 10.39 -11.64
CA TRP A 141 -10.99 10.86 -12.58
C TRP A 141 -11.44 10.71 -14.03
#